data_AF-A0A1C9WXL9-F1
#
_entry.id   AF-A0A1C9WXL9-F1
#
_cell.length_a   1.000
_cell.length_b   1.000
_cell.length_c   1.000
_cell.angle_alpha   90.00
_cell.angle_beta   90.00
_cell.angle_gamma   90.00
#
_symmetry.space_group_name_H-M   'P 1'
#
loop_
_entity.id
_entity.type
_entity.pdbx_description
1 polymer ?
#
loop_
_entity_poly.entity_id
_entity_poly.type
_entity_poly.pdbx_seq_one_letter_code
_entity_poly.pdbx_strand_id
1 'polypeptide(L)'
;MKTSLTVKAARASLGVAGVAILVYGLLGLPTQLGPSQLIGLLTWMAVAILIHDGVIVPLSTLAGAGLTRAGSKLQPPSAAVLRGALLTGALVTLLAGILLKAQSVAQAATVLEAGYAVNLLGLWVVLALASAAAIVVLERRARRSGTISP
;
A
#
# COMPACT_ATOMS: atom_id res chain seq x y z
N MET A 1 -11.46 22.39 -15.62
CA MET A 1 -12.54 21.60 -14.98
C MET A 1 -12.99 22.32 -13.71
N LYS A 2 -14.26 22.74 -13.60
CA LYS A 2 -14.81 23.32 -12.36
C LYS A 2 -15.16 22.16 -11.40
N THR A 3 -14.51 22.09 -10.25
CA THR A 3 -14.83 21.09 -9.21
C THR A 3 -16.21 21.37 -8.60
N SER A 4 -17.01 20.32 -8.37
CA SER A 4 -18.35 20.47 -7.79
C SER A 4 -18.27 21.04 -6.38
N LEU A 5 -19.33 21.75 -5.95
CA LEU A 5 -19.42 22.31 -4.60
C LEU A 5 -19.25 21.24 -3.52
N THR A 6 -19.78 20.03 -3.76
CA THR A 6 -19.64 18.87 -2.87
C THR A 6 -18.18 18.46 -2.66
N VAL A 7 -17.38 18.39 -3.75
CA VAL A 7 -15.95 18.04 -3.65
C VAL A 7 -15.19 19.12 -2.90
N LYS A 8 -15.51 20.40 -3.12
CA LYS A 8 -14.89 21.51 -2.39
C LYS A 8 -15.21 21.47 -0.90
N ALA A 9 -16.49 21.24 -0.55
CA ALA A 9 -16.94 21.13 0.82
C ALA A 9 -16.30 19.93 1.54
N ALA A 10 -16.25 18.76 0.89
CA ALA A 10 -15.61 17.57 1.45
C ALA A 10 -14.10 17.77 1.68
N ARG A 11 -13.39 18.43 0.76
CA ARG A 11 -11.96 18.75 0.95
C ARG A 11 -11.76 19.73 2.10
N ALA A 12 -12.62 20.76 2.19
CA ALA A 12 -12.55 21.72 3.27
C ALA A 12 -12.84 21.07 4.63
N SER A 13 -13.86 20.23 4.72
CA SER A 13 -14.20 19.53 5.96
C SER A 13 -13.11 18.57 6.41
N LEU A 14 -12.52 17.80 5.48
CA LEU A 14 -11.36 16.95 5.78
C LEU A 14 -10.15 17.77 6.22
N GLY A 15 -9.90 18.92 5.59
CA GLY A 15 -8.83 19.83 5.97
C GLY A 15 -9.02 20.39 7.39
N VAL A 16 -10.22 20.90 7.68
CA VAL A 16 -10.57 21.42 9.01
C VAL A 16 -10.49 20.33 10.07
N ALA A 17 -11.03 19.13 9.81
CA ALA A 17 -10.96 18.00 10.71
C ALA A 17 -9.51 17.58 10.99
N GLY A 18 -8.68 17.52 9.95
CA GLY A 18 -7.26 17.21 10.08
C GLY A 18 -6.53 18.23 10.96
N VAL A 19 -6.75 19.53 10.72
CA VAL A 19 -6.15 20.60 11.54
C VAL A 19 -6.64 20.52 12.98
N ALA A 20 -7.93 20.28 13.21
CA ALA A 20 -8.49 20.16 14.56
C ALA A 20 -7.84 19.00 15.34
N ILE A 21 -7.67 17.84 14.71
CA ILE A 21 -6.99 16.67 15.30
C ILE A 21 -5.52 16.99 15.60
N LEU A 22 -4.82 17.66 14.67
CA LEU A 22 -3.42 18.06 14.84
C LEU A 22 -3.24 19.00 16.04
N VAL A 23 -4.08 20.02 16.13
CA VAL A 23 -4.06 20.99 17.24
C VAL A 23 -4.37 20.29 18.56
N TYR A 24 -5.39 19.43 18.60
CA TYR A 24 -5.72 18.65 19.80
C TYR A 24 -4.54 17.80 20.26
N GLY A 25 -3.88 17.09 19.34
CA GLY A 25 -2.68 16.31 19.64
C GLY A 25 -1.54 17.17 20.18
N LEU A 26 -1.21 18.28 19.50
CA LEU A 26 -0.13 19.18 19.90
C LEU A 26 -0.34 19.82 21.28
N LEU A 27 -1.59 20.14 21.63
CA LEU A 27 -1.93 20.66 22.96
C LEU A 27 -1.90 19.57 24.03
N GLY A 28 -2.23 18.32 23.67
CA GLY A 28 -2.22 17.18 24.57
C GLY A 28 -0.81 16.66 24.89
N LEU A 29 0.09 16.61 23.90
CA LEU A 29 1.42 16.00 24.04
C LEU A 29 2.24 16.53 25.25
N PRO A 30 2.35 17.84 25.51
CA PRO A 30 3.10 18.37 26.65
C PRO A 30 2.49 18.06 28.02
N THR A 31 1.18 17.80 28.07
CA THR A 31 0.47 17.47 29.32
C THR A 31 0.50 15.98 29.63
N GLN A 32 0.68 15.15 28.60
CA GLN A 32 0.64 13.68 28.71
C GLN A 32 2.03 13.03 28.72
N LEU A 33 3.05 13.71 28.21
CA LEU A 33 4.41 13.18 28.07
C LEU A 33 5.43 14.03 28.83
N GLY A 34 6.36 13.37 29.52
CA GLY A 34 7.53 14.03 30.09
C GLY A 34 8.53 14.46 29.01
N PRO A 35 9.51 15.32 29.36
CA PRO A 35 10.47 15.90 28.40
C PRO A 35 11.27 14.85 27.61
N SER A 36 11.69 13.75 28.26
CA SER A 36 12.43 12.67 27.61
C SER A 36 11.59 11.91 26.57
N GLN A 37 10.30 11.69 26.86
CA GLN A 37 9.36 11.02 25.94
C GLN A 37 9.04 11.90 24.74
N LEU A 38 8.94 13.23 24.94
CA LEU A 38 8.80 14.20 23.86
C LEU A 38 10.01 14.17 22.91
N ILE A 39 11.23 14.17 23.46
CA ILE A 39 12.44 14.02 22.64
C ILE A 39 12.41 12.70 21.88
N GLY A 40 12.08 11.59 22.54
CA GLY A 40 11.95 10.28 21.91
C GLY A 40 10.93 10.26 20.77
N LEU A 41 9.76 10.89 20.96
CA LEU A 41 8.73 11.03 19.93
C LEU A 41 9.24 11.85 18.74
N LEU A 42 9.90 12.98 18.98
CA LEU A 42 10.45 13.82 17.92
C LEU A 42 11.56 13.09 17.14
N THR A 43 12.44 12.37 17.83
CA THR A 43 13.46 11.53 17.18
C THR A 43 12.82 10.43 16.35
N TRP A 44 11.82 9.73 16.89
CA TRP A 44 11.09 8.70 16.15
C TRP A 44 10.41 9.28 14.90
N MET A 45 9.77 10.44 15.02
CA MET A 45 9.13 11.15 13.90
C MET A 45 10.16 11.51 12.83
N ALA A 46 11.30 12.06 13.21
CA ALA A 46 12.37 12.44 12.28
C ALA A 46 12.90 11.22 11.51
N VAL A 47 13.14 10.11 12.21
CA VAL A 47 13.58 8.85 11.59
C VAL A 47 12.49 8.30 10.66
N ALA A 48 11.23 8.32 11.08
CA ALA A 48 10.11 7.85 10.27
C ALA A 48 9.96 8.66 8.97
N ILE A 49 10.07 10.00 9.04
CA ILE A 49 10.05 10.89 7.87
C ILE A 49 11.22 10.56 6.94
N LEU A 50 12.44 10.42 7.48
CA LEU A 50 13.62 10.12 6.68
C LEU A 50 13.48 8.78 5.94
N ILE A 51 12.98 7.74 6.62
CA ILE A 51 12.73 6.44 5.99
C ILE A 51 11.61 6.55 4.95
N HIS A 52 10.52 7.26 5.26
CA HIS A 52 9.40 7.42 4.35
C HIS A 52 9.81 8.13 3.05
N ASP A 53 10.43 9.30 3.18
CA ASP A 53 10.74 10.15 2.03
C ASP A 53 12.03 9.72 1.33
N GLY A 54 13.00 9.21 2.08
CA GLY A 54 14.28 8.74 1.54
C GLY A 54 14.22 7.35 0.92
N VAL A 55 13.31 6.48 1.38
CA VAL A 55 13.26 5.07 0.95
C VAL A 55 11.89 4.70 0.37
N ILE A 56 10.81 4.91 1.11
CA ILE A 56 9.48 4.43 0.70
C ILE A 56 8.99 5.16 -0.55
N VAL A 57 9.10 6.49 -0.60
CA VAL A 57 8.66 7.29 -1.75
C VAL A 57 9.46 6.96 -3.02
N PRO A 58 10.80 6.91 -3.02
CA PRO A 58 11.57 6.51 -4.21
C PRO A 58 11.25 5.10 -4.67
N LEU A 59 11.19 4.12 -3.75
CA LEU A 59 10.91 2.73 -4.11
C LEU A 59 9.49 2.58 -4.68
N SER A 60 8.49 3.19 -4.06
CA SER A 60 7.11 3.16 -4.57
C SER A 60 6.96 3.87 -5.91
N THR A 61 7.70 4.98 -6.12
CA THR A 61 7.76 5.70 -7.40
C THR A 61 8.40 4.84 -8.49
N LEU A 62 9.55 4.22 -8.20
CA LEU A 62 10.24 3.31 -9.12
C LEU A 62 9.37 2.09 -9.46
N ALA A 63 8.72 1.49 -8.46
CA ALA A 63 7.79 0.40 -8.66
C ALA A 63 6.61 0.81 -9.54
N GLY A 64 6.01 1.98 -9.29
CA GLY A 64 4.93 2.55 -10.10
C GLY A 64 5.37 2.85 -11.54
N ALA A 65 6.56 3.40 -11.74
CA ALA A 65 7.14 3.66 -13.05
C ALA A 65 7.44 2.36 -13.81
N GLY A 66 8.07 1.38 -13.15
CA GLY A 66 8.33 0.05 -13.69
C GLY A 66 7.05 -0.67 -14.09
N LEU A 67 6.03 -0.60 -13.23
CA LEU A 67 4.71 -1.17 -13.50
C LEU A 67 4.00 -0.46 -14.67
N THR A 68 4.12 0.86 -14.75
CA THR A 68 3.57 1.63 -15.88
C THR A 68 4.29 1.28 -17.17
N ARG A 69 5.61 1.08 -17.14
CA ARG A 69 6.40 0.66 -18.30
C ARG A 69 6.12 -0.78 -18.73
N ALA A 70 5.91 -1.70 -17.79
CA ALA A 70 5.53 -3.08 -18.07
C ALA A 70 4.08 -3.16 -18.58
N GLY A 71 3.19 -2.37 -18.00
CA GLY A 71 1.77 -2.32 -18.35
C GLY A 71 1.43 -1.48 -19.57
N SER A 72 2.32 -0.62 -20.06
CA SER A 72 2.05 0.22 -21.25
C SER A 72 1.84 -0.58 -22.53
N LYS A 73 2.35 -1.82 -22.57
CA LYS A 73 2.12 -2.75 -23.68
C LYS A 73 0.84 -3.58 -23.53
N LEU A 74 0.17 -3.47 -22.39
CA LEU A 74 -1.04 -4.22 -22.07
C LEU A 74 -2.29 -3.38 -22.36
N GLN A 75 -3.40 -4.06 -22.68
CA GLN A 75 -4.71 -3.42 -22.76
C GLN A 75 -5.11 -2.82 -21.40
N PRO A 76 -5.90 -1.72 -21.35
CA PRO A 76 -6.29 -1.09 -20.10
C PRO A 76 -6.89 -2.04 -19.04
N PRO A 77 -7.75 -3.02 -19.39
CA PRO A 77 -8.24 -4.01 -18.43
C PRO A 77 -7.15 -4.92 -17.88
N SER A 78 -6.21 -5.36 -18.74
CA SER A 78 -5.06 -6.18 -18.35
C SER A 78 -4.13 -5.44 -17.39
N ALA A 79 -3.88 -4.15 -17.65
CA ALA A 79 -3.09 -3.29 -16.76
C ALA A 79 -3.78 -3.07 -15.40
N ALA A 80 -5.10 -2.98 -15.37
CA ALA A 80 -5.87 -2.88 -14.12
C ALA A 80 -5.77 -4.16 -13.28
N VAL A 81 -5.86 -5.34 -13.90
CA VAL A 81 -5.66 -6.63 -13.22
C VAL A 81 -4.28 -6.71 -12.59
N LEU A 82 -3.23 -6.35 -13.34
CA LEU A 82 -1.85 -6.35 -12.85
C LEU A 82 -1.67 -5.41 -11.64
N ARG A 83 -2.21 -4.19 -11.72
CA ARG A 83 -2.17 -3.22 -10.61
C ARG A 83 -2.93 -3.73 -9.38
N GLY A 84 -4.12 -4.30 -9.59
CA GLY A 84 -4.94 -4.87 -8.52
C GLY A 84 -4.21 -6.00 -7.80
N ALA A 85 -3.65 -6.95 -8.55
CA ALA A 85 -2.88 -8.06 -8.01
C ALA A 85 -1.68 -7.59 -7.18
N LEU A 86 -0.90 -6.64 -7.68
CA LEU A 86 0.24 -6.11 -6.94
C LEU A 86 -0.18 -5.36 -5.67
N LEU A 87 -1.26 -4.59 -5.71
CA LEU A 87 -1.81 -3.93 -4.52
C LEU A 87 -2.27 -4.95 -3.48
N THR A 88 -3.00 -5.98 -3.89
CA THR A 88 -3.42 -7.07 -3.00
C THR A 88 -2.23 -7.79 -2.39
N GLY A 89 -1.24 -8.18 -3.20
CA GLY A 89 -0.02 -8.84 -2.73
C GLY A 89 0.76 -7.97 -1.75
N ALA A 90 0.89 -6.67 -2.02
CA ALA A 90 1.56 -5.72 -1.14
C ALA A 90 0.84 -5.56 0.21
N LEU A 91 -0.49 -5.40 0.21
CA LEU A 91 -1.29 -5.30 1.44
C LEU A 91 -1.22 -6.56 2.28
N VAL A 92 -1.33 -7.73 1.65
CA VAL A 92 -1.22 -9.01 2.36
C VAL A 92 0.20 -9.21 2.89
N THR A 93 1.24 -8.82 2.14
CA THR A 93 2.64 -8.86 2.61
C THR A 93 2.86 -7.96 3.82
N LEU A 94 2.28 -6.76 3.83
CA LEU A 94 2.37 -5.85 4.97
C LEU A 94 1.75 -6.46 6.23
N LEU A 95 0.55 -7.03 6.10
CA LEU A 95 -0.13 -7.71 7.21
C LEU A 95 0.67 -8.94 7.67
N ALA A 96 1.09 -9.80 6.73
CA ALA A 96 1.87 -10.98 7.02
C ALA A 96 3.22 -10.65 7.67
N GLY A 97 3.86 -9.53 7.32
CA GLY A 97 5.07 -9.06 7.96
C GLY A 97 4.91 -8.78 9.45
N ILE A 98 3.77 -8.21 9.87
CA ILE A 98 3.43 -8.01 11.29
C ILE A 98 3.28 -9.37 11.98
N LEU A 99 2.58 -10.32 11.36
CA LEU A 99 2.37 -11.66 11.91
C LEU A 99 3.68 -12.46 11.99
N LEU A 100 4.57 -12.32 11.00
CA LEU A 100 5.89 -12.95 11.00
C LEU A 100 6.77 -12.41 12.13
N LYS A 101 6.73 -11.10 12.38
CA LYS A 101 7.44 -10.51 13.52
C LYS A 101 6.84 -10.95 14.87
N ALA A 102 5.52 -11.09 14.95
CA ALA A 102 4.87 -11.65 16.13
C ALA A 102 5.29 -13.13 16.33
N GLN A 103 5.34 -13.92 15.25
CA GLN A 103 5.78 -15.31 15.27
C GLN A 103 7.23 -15.43 15.76
N SER A 104 8.14 -14.57 15.31
CA SER A 104 9.55 -14.65 15.72
C SER A 104 9.79 -14.38 17.20
N VAL A 105 8.83 -13.74 17.89
CA VAL A 105 8.90 -13.44 19.33
C VAL A 105 8.12 -14.46 20.17
N ALA A 106 7.04 -15.05 19.64
CA ALA A 106 6.08 -15.86 20.39
C ALA A 106 6.04 -17.36 20.00
N GLN A 107 7.15 -17.93 19.51
CA GLN A 107 7.19 -19.31 18.98
C GLN A 107 6.74 -20.42 19.96
N ALA A 108 6.76 -20.16 21.27
CA ALA A 108 6.42 -21.15 22.30
C ALA A 108 4.92 -21.18 22.68
N ALA A 109 4.09 -20.25 22.19
CA ALA A 109 2.66 -20.23 22.46
C ALA A 109 1.88 -20.80 21.28
N THR A 110 1.04 -21.81 21.53
CA THR A 110 0.24 -22.62 20.58
C THR A 110 -0.80 -21.85 19.76
N VAL A 111 -0.67 -20.53 19.61
CA VAL A 111 -1.63 -19.64 18.93
C VAL A 111 -1.17 -19.31 17.49
N LEU A 112 0.13 -19.44 17.17
CA LEU A 112 0.70 -19.11 15.84
C LEU A 112 1.30 -20.35 15.16
N GLU A 113 0.45 -21.35 14.92
CA GLU A 113 0.85 -22.66 14.37
C GLU A 113 1.15 -22.63 12.86
N ALA A 114 0.62 -21.64 12.13
CA ALA A 114 0.75 -21.57 10.67
C ALA A 114 2.12 -21.04 10.21
N GLY A 115 2.71 -21.70 9.22
CA GLY A 115 3.89 -21.19 8.51
C GLY A 115 3.55 -19.98 7.63
N TYR A 116 3.43 -18.78 8.23
CA TYR A 116 3.01 -17.56 7.53
C TYR A 116 3.91 -17.21 6.34
N ALA A 117 5.21 -17.54 6.41
CA ALA A 117 6.12 -17.34 5.29
C ALA A 117 5.76 -18.25 4.09
N VAL A 118 5.43 -19.51 4.35
CA VAL A 118 5.02 -20.48 3.33
C VAL A 118 3.66 -20.08 2.75
N ASN A 119 2.72 -19.67 3.59
CA ASN A 119 1.40 -19.22 3.14
C ASN A 119 1.49 -17.93 2.32
N LEU A 120 2.36 -17.00 2.69
CA LEU A 120 2.60 -15.77 1.93
C LEU A 120 3.23 -16.08 0.56
N LEU A 121 4.21 -16.99 0.51
CA LEU A 121 4.78 -17.47 -0.75
C LEU A 121 3.71 -18.15 -1.62
N GLY A 122 2.89 -19.03 -1.04
CA GLY A 122 1.78 -19.68 -1.73
C GLY A 122 0.78 -18.67 -2.30
N LEU A 123 0.44 -17.65 -1.52
CA LEU A 123 -0.42 -16.55 -1.99
C LEU A 123 0.19 -15.82 -3.18
N TRP A 124 1.48 -15.47 -3.13
CA TRP A 124 2.16 -14.81 -4.25
C TRP A 124 2.16 -15.69 -5.51
N VAL A 125 2.39 -16.99 -5.37
CA VAL A 125 2.34 -17.95 -6.48
C VAL A 125 0.93 -18.00 -7.09
N VAL A 126 -0.10 -18.21 -6.27
CA VAL A 126 -1.49 -18.28 -6.74
C VAL A 126 -1.93 -16.97 -7.38
N LEU A 127 -1.59 -15.84 -6.77
CA LEU A 127 -1.93 -14.51 -7.26
C LEU A 127 -1.25 -14.21 -8.60
N ALA A 128 0.03 -14.57 -8.74
CA ALA A 128 0.78 -14.43 -9.99
C ALA A 128 0.16 -15.30 -11.10
N LEU A 129 -0.16 -16.56 -10.82
CA LEU A 129 -0.77 -17.48 -11.78
C LEU A 129 -2.17 -17.01 -12.20
N ALA A 130 -3.03 -16.63 -11.26
CA ALA A 130 -4.38 -16.15 -11.54
C ALA A 130 -4.36 -14.85 -12.37
N SER A 131 -3.46 -13.92 -12.02
CA SER A 131 -3.32 -12.66 -12.75
C SER A 131 -2.77 -12.87 -14.16
N ALA A 132 -1.76 -13.74 -14.32
CA ALA A 132 -1.22 -14.09 -15.62
C ALA A 132 -2.28 -14.75 -16.51
N ALA A 133 -3.06 -15.70 -15.97
CA ALA A 133 -4.16 -16.32 -16.69
C ALA A 133 -5.22 -15.31 -17.13
N ALA A 134 -5.64 -14.41 -16.23
CA ALA A 134 -6.61 -13.36 -16.54
C ALA A 134 -6.09 -12.41 -17.64
N ILE A 135 -4.84 -11.96 -17.55
CA ILE A 135 -4.20 -11.11 -18.56
C ILE A 135 -4.16 -11.83 -19.92
N VAL A 136 -3.72 -13.10 -19.96
CA VAL A 136 -3.66 -13.89 -21.20
C VAL A 136 -5.04 -14.02 -21.83
N VAL A 137 -6.09 -14.28 -21.04
CA VAL A 137 -7.47 -14.38 -21.54
C VAL A 137 -7.96 -13.04 -22.11
N LEU A 138 -7.73 -11.93 -21.39
CA LEU A 138 -8.13 -10.59 -21.82
C LEU A 138 -7.42 -10.18 -23.12
N GLU A 139 -6.11 -10.40 -23.20
CA GLU A 139 -5.31 -10.12 -24.40
C GLU A 139 -5.73 -10.98 -25.60
N ARG A 140 -6.00 -12.28 -25.38
CA ARG A 140 -6.51 -13.17 -26.43
C ARG A 140 -7.88 -12.73 -26.93
N ARG A 141 -8.77 -12.29 -26.03
CA ARG A 141 -10.10 -11.80 -26.39
C ARG A 141 -10.02 -10.49 -27.17
N ALA A 142 -9.18 -9.55 -26.75
CA ALA A 142 -8.95 -8.29 -27.46
C ALA A 142 -8.44 -8.51 -28.88
N ARG A 143 -7.49 -9.43 -29.08
CA ARG A 143 -6.99 -9.79 -30.43
C ARG A 143 -8.08 -10.41 -31.32
N ARG A 144 -8.97 -11.24 -30.76
CA ARG A 144 -10.09 -11.84 -31.51
C ARG A 144 -11.17 -10.83 -31.86
N SER A 145 -11.36 -9.79 -31.05
CA SER A 145 -12.37 -8.76 -31.27
C SER A 145 -11.95 -7.67 -32.27
N GLY A 146 -10.76 -7.76 -32.88
CA GLY A 146 -10.35 -6.86 -33.95
C GLY A 146 -10.08 -5.42 -33.54
N THR A 147 -9.98 -5.11 -32.24
CA THR A 147 -9.59 -3.80 -31.70
C THR A 147 -8.07 -3.56 -31.82
N ILE A 148 -7.54 -3.81 -33.02
CA ILE A 148 -6.20 -3.41 -33.44
C ILE A 148 -6.42 -2.34 -34.51
N SER A 149 -6.61 -1.10 -34.10
CA SER A 149 -6.26 0.02 -34.99
C SER A 149 -4.73 0.16 -34.89
N PRO A 150 -4.02 0.14 -36.04
CA PRO A 150 -2.56 0.29 -36.09
C PRO A 150 -2.08 1.63 -35.49
#